data_AF-A0A2Z4JUW7-F1
#
_entry.id   AF-A0A2Z4JUW7-F1
#
_cell.length_a   1.000
_cell.length_b   1.000
_cell.length_c   1.000
_cell.angle_alpha   90.00
_cell.angle_beta   90.00
_cell.angle_gamma   90.00
#
_symmetry.space_group_name_H-M   'P 1'
#
loop_
_entity.id
_entity.type
_entity.pdbx_description
1 polymer ?
#
loop_
_entity_poly.entity_id
_entity_poly.type
_entity_poly.pdbx_seq_one_letter_code
_entity_poly.pdbx_strand_id
1 'polypeptide(L)'
;MKYILFICLYSLSLSSIASGEETYKAVCSNCHASGLNKAPVLGDKKQWGKLIKEGQAHITSDGYHGVGAMPPKGGKSDLTVTEFAYAVVYMANQAGANWKEPDEAMLKDINKRIAKKSSKS
;
A
#
# COMPACT_ATOMS: atom_id res chain seq x y z
N MET A 1 -39.57 36.78 10.22
CA MET A 1 -40.10 36.43 8.88
C MET A 1 -38.96 36.67 7.90
N LYS A 2 -38.48 35.78 7.04
CA LYS A 2 -39.02 34.54 6.49
C LYS A 2 -37.87 33.93 5.63
N TYR A 3 -37.72 32.60 5.69
CA TYR A 3 -36.92 31.73 4.79
C TYR A 3 -35.39 31.78 4.98
N ILE A 4 -34.79 30.75 5.60
CA ILE A 4 -34.57 29.40 5.03
C ILE A 4 -33.82 29.51 3.71
N LEU A 5 -32.49 29.35 3.77
CA LEU A 5 -31.82 28.35 2.93
C LEU A 5 -30.49 27.97 3.60
N PHE A 6 -30.54 26.87 4.35
CA PHE A 6 -29.40 26.05 4.72
C PHE A 6 -28.70 25.60 3.41
N ILE A 7 -27.72 26.37 2.92
CA ILE A 7 -26.69 25.80 2.05
C ILE A 7 -25.56 25.41 2.98
N CYS A 8 -25.73 24.25 3.61
CA CYS A 8 -24.61 23.49 4.11
C CYS A 8 -23.82 23.09 2.85
N LEU A 9 -22.86 23.94 2.46
CA LEU A 9 -21.76 23.55 1.59
C LEU A 9 -21.01 22.44 2.32
N TYR A 10 -21.52 21.22 2.19
CA TYR A 10 -20.73 20.02 2.36
C TYR A 10 -19.59 20.13 1.35
N SER A 11 -18.48 20.66 1.84
CA SER A 11 -17.21 20.59 1.18
C SER A 11 -16.88 19.10 1.11
N LEU A 12 -17.29 18.42 0.04
CA LEU A 12 -16.74 17.11 -0.28
C LEU A 12 -15.28 17.37 -0.62
N SER A 13 -14.40 17.24 0.37
CA SER A 13 -12.97 17.17 0.14
C SER A 13 -12.70 15.92 -0.69
N LEU A 14 -12.59 16.07 -2.01
CA LEU A 14 -12.05 15.04 -2.89
C LEU A 14 -10.56 14.90 -2.55
N SER A 15 -10.26 14.05 -1.58
CA SER A 15 -8.89 13.59 -1.36
C SER A 15 -8.58 12.59 -2.48
N SER A 16 -7.82 13.04 -3.48
CA SER A 16 -7.32 12.15 -4.54
C SER A 16 -6.32 11.17 -3.94
N ILE A 17 -6.58 9.87 -4.10
CA ILE A 17 -5.68 8.80 -3.67
C ILE A 17 -4.56 8.71 -4.72
N ALA A 18 -3.30 8.79 -4.28
CA ALA A 18 -2.15 8.63 -5.18
C ALA A 18 -2.16 7.24 -5.82
N SER A 19 -1.77 7.16 -7.09
CA SER A 19 -1.63 5.87 -7.78
C SER A 19 -0.50 5.02 -7.18
N GLY A 20 -0.52 3.72 -7.50
CA GLY A 20 0.54 2.81 -7.06
C GLY A 20 1.93 3.17 -7.61
N GLU A 21 1.99 3.64 -8.86
CA GLU A 21 3.25 4.08 -9.46
C GLU A 21 3.79 5.36 -8.81
N GLU A 22 2.92 6.35 -8.54
CA GLU A 22 3.30 7.58 -7.85
C GLU A 22 3.81 7.29 -6.43
N THR A 23 3.08 6.44 -5.70
CA THR A 23 3.48 6.03 -4.35
C THR A 23 4.80 5.25 -4.37
N TYR A 24 4.99 4.34 -5.34
CA TYR A 24 6.26 3.64 -5.53
C TYR A 24 7.41 4.62 -5.75
N LYS A 25 7.27 5.56 -6.70
CA LYS A 25 8.30 6.54 -7.02
C LYS A 25 8.66 7.39 -5.81
N ALA A 26 7.66 7.88 -5.08
CA ALA A 26 7.84 8.79 -3.96
C ALA A 26 8.40 8.12 -2.68
N VAL A 27 8.10 6.84 -2.46
CA VAL A 27 8.40 6.17 -1.17
C VAL A 27 9.24 4.91 -1.36
N CYS A 28 8.77 3.97 -2.17
CA CYS A 28 9.31 2.60 -2.22
C CYS A 28 10.60 2.48 -3.05
N SER A 29 10.77 3.34 -4.06
CA SER A 29 11.87 3.31 -5.02
C SER A 29 13.24 3.44 -4.34
N ASN A 30 13.30 4.20 -3.24
CA ASN A 30 14.51 4.43 -2.43
C ASN A 30 15.25 3.13 -2.06
N CYS A 31 14.51 2.04 -1.85
CA CYS A 31 15.10 0.73 -1.57
C CYS A 31 14.90 -0.27 -2.71
N HIS A 32 13.72 -0.29 -3.32
CA HIS A 32 13.35 -1.33 -4.29
C HIS A 32 13.83 -1.08 -5.71
N ALA A 33 14.39 0.10 -6.04
CA ALA A 33 14.99 0.34 -7.37
C ALA A 33 16.34 -0.38 -7.54
N SER A 34 17.17 -0.38 -6.49
CA SER A 34 18.54 -0.96 -6.53
C SER A 34 18.74 -2.17 -5.60
N GLY A 35 17.74 -2.49 -4.78
CA GLY A 35 17.83 -3.59 -3.82
C GLY A 35 18.60 -3.23 -2.55
N LEU A 36 18.55 -1.95 -2.15
CA LEU A 36 19.17 -1.47 -0.91
C LEU A 36 18.73 -2.32 0.28
N ASN A 37 19.67 -2.68 1.16
CA ASN A 37 19.42 -3.53 2.33
C ASN A 37 18.74 -4.87 1.99
N LYS A 38 19.04 -5.44 0.81
CA LYS A 38 18.45 -6.69 0.30
C LYS A 38 16.93 -6.59 0.02
N ALA A 39 16.43 -5.38 -0.22
CA ALA A 39 15.05 -5.20 -0.68
C ALA A 39 14.84 -5.92 -2.03
N PRO A 40 13.68 -6.58 -2.26
CA PRO A 40 13.41 -7.22 -3.53
C PRO A 40 13.32 -6.19 -4.65
N VAL A 41 14.21 -6.31 -5.65
CA VAL A 41 14.32 -5.33 -6.75
C VAL A 41 13.06 -5.34 -7.61
N LEU A 42 12.55 -4.15 -7.96
CA LEU A 42 11.39 -4.01 -8.86
C LEU A 42 11.63 -4.78 -10.17
N GLY A 43 10.63 -5.56 -10.59
CA GLY A 43 10.70 -6.32 -11.84
C GLY A 43 11.52 -7.62 -11.76
N ASP A 44 12.25 -7.89 -10.68
CA ASP A 44 12.95 -9.16 -10.52
C ASP A 44 11.97 -10.30 -10.19
N LYS A 45 11.57 -11.02 -11.23
CA LYS A 45 10.63 -12.15 -11.12
C LYS A 45 11.11 -13.25 -10.17
N LYS A 46 12.42 -13.46 -10.01
CA LYS A 46 12.95 -14.50 -9.13
C LYS A 46 12.80 -14.10 -7.68
N GLN A 47 13.12 -12.85 -7.34
CA GLN A 47 12.98 -12.32 -5.98
C GLN A 47 11.51 -12.21 -5.56
N TRP A 48 10.64 -11.76 -6.47
CA TRP A 48 9.21 -11.57 -6.19
C TRP A 48 8.37 -12.83 -6.28
N GLY A 49 8.82 -13.88 -6.98
CA GLY A 49 8.00 -15.05 -7.30
C GLY A 49 7.43 -15.77 -6.07
N LYS A 50 8.17 -15.83 -4.95
CA LYS A 50 7.64 -16.40 -3.68
C LYS A 50 6.65 -15.44 -3.01
N LEU A 51 6.96 -14.15 -2.98
CA LEU A 51 6.12 -13.10 -2.38
C LEU A 51 4.75 -13.03 -3.08
N ILE A 52 4.73 -13.10 -4.41
CA ILE A 52 3.49 -13.12 -5.20
C ILE A 52 2.65 -14.35 -4.85
N LYS A 53 3.26 -15.51 -4.55
CA LYS A 53 2.53 -16.71 -4.13
C LYS A 53 1.95 -16.60 -2.73
N GLU A 54 2.55 -15.82 -1.83
CA GLU A 54 2.00 -15.53 -0.50
C GLU A 54 0.71 -14.68 -0.59
N GLY A 55 0.58 -13.90 -1.67
CA GLY A 55 -0.65 -13.21 -2.04
C GLY A 55 -0.71 -11.76 -1.54
N GLN A 56 -1.56 -10.98 -2.21
CA GLN A 56 -1.67 -9.52 -2.06
C GLN A 56 -1.87 -9.09 -0.60
N ALA A 57 -2.85 -9.67 0.09
CA ALA A 57 -3.15 -9.28 1.47
C ALA A 57 -1.99 -9.57 2.44
N HIS A 58 -1.28 -10.69 2.23
CA HIS A 58 -0.19 -11.11 3.10
C HIS A 58 0.97 -10.13 3.00
N ILE A 59 1.54 -9.97 1.80
CA ILE A 59 2.74 -9.15 1.61
C ILE A 59 2.47 -7.66 1.83
N THR A 60 1.25 -7.19 1.54
CA THR A 60 0.86 -5.81 1.85
C THR A 60 0.85 -5.58 3.36
N SER A 61 0.25 -6.48 4.13
CA SER A 61 0.19 -6.35 5.59
C SER A 61 1.57 -6.48 6.25
N ASP A 62 2.44 -7.36 5.74
CA ASP A 62 3.81 -7.52 6.23
C ASP A 62 4.65 -6.28 5.93
N GLY A 63 4.66 -5.81 4.68
CA GLY A 63 5.41 -4.63 4.29
C GLY A 63 4.93 -3.36 5.01
N TYR A 64 3.61 -3.21 5.20
CA TYR A 64 3.05 -2.05 5.90
C TYR A 64 3.39 -2.06 7.40
N HIS A 65 3.43 -3.24 8.03
CA HIS A 65 3.88 -3.35 9.42
C HIS A 65 5.40 -3.17 9.56
N GLY A 66 6.17 -3.51 8.51
CA GLY A 66 7.63 -3.53 8.50
C GLY A 66 8.16 -4.96 8.53
N VAL A 67 9.24 -5.20 7.79
CA VAL A 67 9.85 -6.54 7.66
C VAL A 67 11.36 -6.44 7.44
N GLY A 68 12.14 -7.05 8.33
CA GLY A 68 13.60 -6.97 8.28
C GLY A 68 14.08 -5.52 8.34
N ALA A 69 14.77 -5.06 7.30
CA ALA A 69 15.24 -3.67 7.17
C ALA A 69 14.18 -2.71 6.60
N MET A 70 13.02 -3.21 6.13
CA MET A 70 11.95 -2.36 5.62
C MET A 70 11.20 -1.70 6.79
N PRO A 71 11.22 -0.37 6.91
CA PRO A 71 10.54 0.33 8.00
C PRO A 71 9.01 0.22 7.85
N PRO A 72 8.25 0.35 8.96
CA PRO A 72 6.79 0.41 8.92
C PRO A 72 6.30 1.47 7.92
N LYS A 73 5.22 1.16 7.20
CA LYS A 73 4.61 2.00 6.16
C LYS A 73 5.57 2.44 5.05
N GLY A 74 6.67 1.70 4.83
CA GLY A 74 7.71 2.11 3.89
C GLY A 74 8.49 3.36 4.33
N GLY A 75 8.41 3.74 5.62
CA GLY A 75 9.12 4.88 6.20
C GLY A 75 8.38 6.22 6.09
N LYS A 76 7.19 6.25 5.50
CA LYS A 76 6.34 7.44 5.40
C LYS A 76 5.17 7.34 6.40
N SER A 77 5.20 8.17 7.46
CA SER A 77 4.30 8.04 8.61
C SER A 77 2.82 8.27 8.30
N ASP A 78 2.54 9.14 7.33
CA ASP A 78 1.21 9.53 6.85
C ASP A 78 0.72 8.68 5.67
N LEU A 79 1.51 7.73 5.17
CA LEU A 79 1.11 6.86 4.07
C LEU A 79 -0.05 5.95 4.50
N THR A 80 -1.14 5.99 3.72
CA THR A 80 -2.32 5.18 4.01
C THR A 80 -2.12 3.72 3.61
N VAL A 81 -2.91 2.80 4.18
CA VAL A 81 -2.91 1.39 3.79
C VAL A 81 -3.29 1.23 2.31
N THR A 82 -4.21 2.04 1.81
CA THR A 82 -4.66 2.00 0.41
C THR A 82 -3.54 2.38 -0.56
N GLU A 83 -2.88 3.52 -0.35
CA GLU A 83 -1.77 3.96 -1.21
C GLU A 83 -0.62 2.95 -1.19
N PHE A 84 -0.28 2.44 0.01
CA PHE A 84 0.73 1.41 0.15
C PHE A 84 0.35 0.13 -0.60
N ALA A 85 -0.90 -0.32 -0.49
CA ALA A 85 -1.39 -1.51 -1.20
C ALA A 85 -1.37 -1.31 -2.72
N TYR A 86 -1.67 -0.10 -3.21
CA TYR A 86 -1.58 0.24 -4.63
C TYR A 86 -0.13 0.15 -5.12
N ALA A 87 0.83 0.65 -4.33
CA ALA A 87 2.25 0.53 -4.64
C ALA A 87 2.71 -0.94 -4.69
N VAL A 88 2.26 -1.76 -3.74
CA VAL A 88 2.56 -3.20 -3.73
C VAL A 88 2.01 -3.90 -4.97
N VAL A 89 0.78 -3.57 -5.40
CA VAL A 89 0.20 -4.08 -6.65
C VAL A 89 1.03 -3.67 -7.84
N TYR A 90 1.40 -2.39 -7.95
CA TYR A 90 2.26 -1.90 -9.02
C TYR A 90 3.57 -2.71 -9.07
N MET A 91 4.26 -2.85 -7.94
CA MET A 91 5.55 -3.54 -7.86
C MET A 91 5.45 -5.03 -8.20
N ALA A 92 4.44 -5.72 -7.66
CA ALA A 92 4.20 -7.13 -7.95
C ALA A 92 3.87 -7.35 -9.43
N ASN A 93 3.08 -6.46 -10.04
CA ASN A 93 2.72 -6.56 -11.46
C ASN A 93 3.93 -6.33 -12.38
N GLN A 94 4.85 -5.42 -12.03
CA GLN A 94 6.13 -5.28 -12.76
C GLN A 94 6.96 -6.58 -12.69
N ALA A 95 6.80 -7.38 -11.64
CA ALA A 95 7.47 -8.66 -11.46
C ALA A 95 6.64 -9.88 -11.92
N GLY A 96 5.55 -9.67 -12.67
CA GLY A 96 4.79 -10.74 -13.32
C GLY A 96 3.55 -11.22 -12.56
N ALA A 97 3.10 -10.51 -11.52
CA ALA A 97 1.74 -10.68 -11.02
C ALA A 97 0.70 -10.09 -12.01
N ASN A 98 -0.56 -10.42 -11.80
CA ASN A 98 -1.71 -9.80 -12.49
C ASN A 98 -2.78 -9.43 -11.46
N TRP A 99 -2.38 -8.65 -10.46
CA TRP A 99 -3.25 -8.21 -9.39
C TRP A 99 -3.98 -6.92 -9.77
N LYS A 100 -5.22 -6.83 -9.28
CA LYS A 100 -5.99 -5.59 -9.32
C LYS A 100 -5.70 -4.78 -8.07
N GLU A 101 -5.96 -3.48 -8.15
CA GLU A 101 -6.06 -2.66 -6.96
C GLU A 101 -7.07 -3.29 -5.98
N PRO A 102 -6.78 -3.26 -4.67
CA PRO A 102 -7.61 -3.89 -3.65
C PRO A 102 -8.98 -3.20 -3.58
N ASP A 103 -10.04 -4.00 -3.69
CA ASP A 103 -11.39 -3.57 -3.36
C ASP A 103 -11.58 -3.45 -1.83
N GLU A 104 -12.78 -3.08 -1.41
CA GLU A 104 -13.12 -2.91 0.01
C GLU A 104 -12.89 -4.21 0.82
N ALA A 105 -13.22 -5.37 0.25
CA ALA A 105 -13.05 -6.65 0.93
C ALA A 105 -11.57 -6.98 1.14
N MET A 106 -10.74 -6.74 0.13
CA MET A 106 -9.30 -6.92 0.20
C MET A 106 -8.67 -5.95 1.22
N LEU A 107 -9.07 -4.67 1.20
CA LEU A 107 -8.60 -3.68 2.18
C LEU A 107 -9.01 -4.07 3.61
N LYS A 108 -10.21 -4.62 3.80
CA LYS A 108 -10.66 -5.14 5.10
C LYS A 108 -9.78 -6.29 5.58
N ASP A 109 -9.43 -7.24 4.71
CA ASP A 109 -8.52 -8.34 5.07
C ASP A 109 -7.11 -7.83 5.42
N ILE A 110 -6.56 -6.93 4.60
CA ILE A 110 -5.26 -6.28 4.85
C ILE A 110 -5.26 -5.61 6.23
N ASN A 111 -6.26 -4.77 6.52
CA ASN A 111 -6.35 -4.06 7.79
C ASN A 111 -6.51 -5.00 8.99
N LYS A 112 -7.30 -6.07 8.85
CA LYS A 112 -7.43 -7.10 9.89
C LYS A 112 -6.08 -7.76 10.19
N ARG A 113 -5.29 -8.05 9.16
CA ARG A 113 -3.94 -8.64 9.31
C ARG A 113 -2.96 -7.67 9.98
N ILE A 114 -2.97 -6.40 9.58
CA ILE A 114 -2.15 -5.35 10.21
C ILE A 114 -2.50 -5.25 11.70
N ALA A 115 -3.80 -5.13 12.04
CA ALA A 115 -4.25 -5.05 13.43
C ALA A 115 -3.80 -6.25 14.28
N LYS A 116 -3.89 -7.47 13.71
CA LYS A 116 -3.44 -8.70 14.37
C LYS A 116 -1.93 -8.75 14.60
N LYS A 117 -1.12 -8.10 13.76
CA LYS A 117 0.34 -8.00 13.94
C LYS A 117 0.69 -7.00 15.03
N SER A 118 0.04 -5.84 15.00
CA SER A 118 0.23 -4.80 16.02
C SER A 118 -0.17 -5.25 17.42
N SER A 119 -1.15 -6.17 17.56
CA SER A 119 -1.54 -6.72 18.88
C SER A 119 -0.58 -7.78 19.43
N LYS A 120 0.45 -8.16 18.68
CA LYS A 120 1.41 -9.22 19.02
C LYS A 120 2.85 -8.73 19.14
N SER A 121 3.07 -7.45 18.82
CA SER A 121 4.37 -6.77 18.89
C SER A 121 4.48 -6.06 20.24
#